data_AF-A0A5W4PXC9-F1
#
_entry.id   AF-A0A5W4PXC9-F1
#
_cell.length_a   1.000
_cell.length_b   1.000
_cell.length_c   1.000
_cell.angle_alpha   90.00
_cell.angle_beta   90.00
_cell.angle_gamma   90.00
#
_symmetry.space_group_name_H-M   'P 1'
#
loop_
_entity.id
_entity.type
_entity.pdbx_description
1 polymer ?
#
loop_
_entity_poly.entity_id
_entity_poly.type
_entity_poly.pdbx_seq_one_letter_code
_entity_poly.pdbx_strand_id
1 'polypeptide(L)'
;MSRRKKKPAYNPRKDARDFVKAMMQSVLKKQAVFIESTEFLSGKIDREREVTEAITHEELKAFTLKALDEAQAAFLGMCQQGKELFGKLIVEADAKAVPVFDMLKDNSKTWKEIKDQFHVDHTELSLIDQRANMLAMDIQGTSIEIFSTYNAKVKFVKQALNNGHTVEQAEVLLAEALANNSKELPKNAIVDHNDVVVETEEAANV
;
A
#
# COMPACT_ATOMS: atom_id res chain seq x y z
N MET A 1 25.08 22.06 -44.09
CA MET A 1 23.91 21.18 -44.36
C MET A 1 23.76 20.18 -43.22
N SER A 2 22.98 20.50 -42.20
CA SER A 2 22.71 19.57 -41.08
C SER A 2 21.84 18.41 -41.58
N ARG A 3 22.37 17.18 -41.56
CA ARG A 3 21.58 15.96 -41.81
C ARG A 3 20.58 15.79 -40.66
N ARG A 4 19.40 16.38 -40.79
CA ARG A 4 18.26 16.11 -39.89
C ARG A 4 17.95 14.61 -39.98
N LYS A 5 18.27 13.85 -38.94
CA LYS A 5 17.93 12.42 -38.84
C LYS A 5 16.41 12.29 -39.06
N LYS A 6 15.98 11.57 -40.11
CA LYS A 6 14.57 11.25 -40.33
C LYS A 6 14.06 10.51 -39.10
N LYS A 7 12.91 10.94 -38.56
CA LYS A 7 12.24 10.18 -37.49
C LYS A 7 11.94 8.77 -38.04
N PRO A 8 12.18 7.71 -37.26
CA PRO A 8 11.86 6.36 -37.69
C PRO A 8 10.37 6.24 -38.03
N ALA A 9 10.04 5.44 -39.03
CA ALA A 9 8.66 5.16 -39.39
C ALA A 9 7.92 4.47 -38.23
N TYR A 10 6.63 4.78 -38.07
CA TYR A 10 5.76 4.18 -37.06
C TYR A 10 5.74 2.64 -37.20
N ASN A 11 5.92 1.93 -36.09
CA ASN A 11 5.91 0.47 -36.07
C ASN A 11 5.03 -0.05 -34.92
N PRO A 12 3.77 -0.40 -35.19
CA PRO A 12 2.81 -0.78 -34.13
C PRO A 12 3.23 -2.05 -33.37
N ARG A 13 3.89 -3.00 -34.05
CA ARG A 13 4.41 -4.22 -33.40
C ARG A 13 5.55 -3.91 -32.43
N LYS A 14 6.37 -2.90 -32.72
CA LYS A 14 7.41 -2.47 -31.80
C LYS A 14 6.79 -1.85 -30.56
N ASP A 15 5.86 -0.91 -30.74
CA ASP A 15 5.21 -0.22 -29.62
C ASP A 15 4.44 -1.21 -28.73
N ALA A 16 3.77 -2.19 -29.33
CA ALA A 16 3.10 -3.29 -28.62
C ALA A 16 4.08 -4.10 -27.74
N ARG A 17 5.26 -4.46 -28.26
CA ARG A 17 6.28 -5.17 -27.48
C ARG A 17 6.83 -4.31 -26.35
N ASP A 18 7.07 -3.03 -26.62
CA ASP A 18 7.59 -2.11 -25.62
C ASP A 18 6.57 -1.89 -24.49
N PHE A 19 5.26 -1.86 -24.81
CA PHE A 19 4.18 -1.88 -23.83
C PHE A 19 4.22 -3.13 -22.94
N VAL A 20 4.27 -4.33 -23.51
CA VAL A 20 4.29 -5.58 -22.72
C VAL A 20 5.50 -5.61 -21.78
N LYS A 21 6.67 -5.18 -22.27
CA LYS A 21 7.87 -5.04 -21.42
C LYS A 21 7.64 -4.06 -20.28
N ALA A 22 7.06 -2.91 -20.57
CA ALA A 22 6.81 -1.88 -19.56
C ALA A 22 5.85 -2.38 -18.47
N MET A 23 4.80 -3.12 -18.84
CA MET A 23 3.86 -3.71 -17.86
C MET A 23 4.54 -4.73 -16.97
N MET A 24 5.32 -5.65 -17.54
CA MET A 24 6.07 -6.64 -16.75
C MET A 24 7.06 -5.98 -15.79
N GLN A 25 7.83 -5.00 -16.29
CA GLN A 25 8.76 -4.23 -15.46
C GLN A 25 8.05 -3.45 -14.36
N SER A 26 6.87 -2.90 -14.65
CA SER A 26 6.07 -2.14 -13.71
C SER A 26 5.57 -3.00 -12.54
N VAL A 27 5.13 -4.24 -12.80
CA VAL A 27 4.74 -5.20 -11.74
C VAL A 27 5.96 -5.59 -10.89
N LEU A 28 7.07 -5.95 -11.53
CA LEU A 28 8.31 -6.32 -10.82
C LEU A 28 8.87 -5.17 -9.97
N LYS A 29 8.80 -3.94 -10.47
CA LYS A 29 9.24 -2.75 -9.72
C LYS A 29 8.43 -2.56 -8.44
N LYS A 30 7.11 -2.79 -8.47
CA LYS A 30 6.27 -2.68 -7.27
C LYS A 30 6.62 -3.72 -6.22
N GLN A 31 6.89 -4.96 -6.64
CA GLN A 31 7.39 -5.98 -5.73
C GLN A 31 8.75 -5.59 -5.13
N ALA A 32 9.66 -5.05 -5.94
CA ALA A 32 10.98 -4.61 -5.44
C ALA A 32 10.84 -3.49 -4.39
N VAL A 33 9.99 -2.49 -4.66
CA VAL A 33 9.69 -1.41 -3.69
C VAL A 33 9.07 -1.97 -2.41
N PHE A 34 8.18 -2.96 -2.52
CA PHE A 34 7.63 -3.66 -1.35
C PHE A 34 8.74 -4.31 -0.52
N ILE A 35 9.63 -5.09 -1.15
CA ILE A 35 10.76 -5.75 -0.45
C ILE A 35 11.64 -4.72 0.26
N GLU A 36 12.11 -3.70 -0.46
CA GLU A 36 12.96 -2.63 0.09
C GLU A 36 12.28 -1.91 1.28
N SER A 37 10.99 -1.60 1.14
CA SER A 37 10.23 -0.93 2.20
C SER A 37 10.08 -1.83 3.43
N THR A 38 9.84 -3.13 3.24
CA THR A 38 9.73 -4.07 4.36
C THR A 38 11.06 -4.31 5.07
N GLU A 39 12.18 -4.35 4.35
CA GLU A 39 13.51 -4.42 4.96
C GLU A 39 13.82 -3.17 5.80
N PHE A 40 13.49 -1.98 5.26
CA PHE A 40 13.65 -0.73 5.99
C PHE A 40 12.81 -0.68 7.28
N LEU A 41 11.55 -1.13 7.21
CA LEU A 41 10.65 -1.18 8.36
C LEU A 41 11.08 -2.22 9.40
N SER A 42 11.59 -3.39 8.96
CA SER A 42 12.18 -4.38 9.86
C SER A 42 13.32 -3.77 10.67
N GLY A 43 14.25 -3.06 10.00
CA GLY A 43 15.34 -2.38 10.69
C GLY A 43 14.89 -1.22 11.61
N LYS A 44 13.65 -0.72 11.47
CA LYS A 44 13.06 0.20 12.45
C LYS A 44 12.51 -0.53 13.67
N ILE A 45 11.90 -1.70 13.49
CA ILE A 45 11.45 -2.55 14.61
C ILE A 45 12.65 -2.94 15.48
N ASP A 46 13.77 -3.33 14.88
CA ASP A 46 14.97 -3.70 15.61
C ASP A 46 15.50 -2.54 16.46
N ARG A 47 15.58 -1.34 15.88
CA ARG A 47 15.95 -0.11 16.60
C ARG A 47 14.97 0.26 17.71
N GLU A 48 13.67 0.11 17.47
CA GLU A 48 12.66 0.36 18.49
C GLU A 48 12.79 -0.61 19.67
N ARG A 49 13.17 -1.87 19.41
CA ARG A 49 13.46 -2.84 20.46
C ARG A 49 14.65 -2.42 21.29
N GLU A 50 15.76 -2.01 20.68
CA GLU A 50 16.95 -1.51 21.40
C GLU A 50 16.60 -0.32 22.32
N VAL A 51 15.81 0.63 21.81
CA VAL A 51 15.34 1.79 22.60
C VAL A 51 14.43 1.34 23.75
N THR A 52 13.53 0.39 23.49
CA THR A 52 12.61 -0.14 24.50
C THR A 52 13.35 -0.89 25.59
N GLU A 53 14.39 -1.65 25.25
CA GLU A 53 15.21 -2.38 26.21
C GLU A 53 15.97 -1.46 27.17
N ALA A 54 16.28 -0.24 26.75
CA ALA A 54 16.91 0.79 27.57
C ALA A 54 15.96 1.52 28.53
N ILE A 55 14.64 1.26 28.47
CA ILE A 55 13.67 1.84 29.41
C ILE A 55 13.95 1.30 30.83
N THR A 56 14.14 2.20 31.79
CA THR A 56 14.42 1.86 33.19
C THR A 56 13.17 1.48 33.99
N HIS A 57 12.00 1.97 33.60
CA HIS A 57 10.74 1.62 34.24
C HIS A 57 10.28 0.23 33.78
N GLU A 58 10.48 -0.78 34.62
CA GLU A 58 10.30 -2.19 34.26
C GLU A 58 8.90 -2.53 33.72
N GLU A 59 7.83 -2.06 34.36
CA GLU A 59 6.46 -2.36 33.89
C GLU A 59 6.16 -1.71 32.52
N LEU A 60 6.57 -0.45 32.32
CA LEU A 60 6.43 0.24 31.04
C LEU A 60 7.26 -0.44 29.95
N LYS A 61 8.48 -0.89 30.29
CA LYS A 61 9.33 -1.66 29.39
C LYS A 61 8.64 -2.96 28.97
N ALA A 62 8.14 -3.74 29.94
CA ALA A 62 7.44 -4.99 29.67
C ALA A 62 6.20 -4.79 28.78
N PHE A 63 5.38 -3.78 29.07
CA PHE A 63 4.24 -3.41 28.23
C PHE A 63 4.66 -3.04 26.81
N THR A 64 5.65 -2.17 26.67
CA THR A 64 6.11 -1.67 25.37
C THR A 64 6.71 -2.80 24.53
N LEU A 65 7.51 -3.69 25.14
CA LEU A 65 8.05 -4.87 24.46
C LEU A 65 6.94 -5.80 23.97
N LYS A 66 5.94 -6.08 24.81
CA LYS A 66 4.78 -6.90 24.40
C LYS A 66 4.01 -6.26 23.24
N ALA A 67 3.76 -4.95 23.30
CA ALA A 67 3.08 -4.24 22.22
C ALA A 67 3.91 -4.23 20.93
N LEU A 68 5.24 -4.15 21.04
CA LEU A 68 6.16 -4.23 19.90
C LEU A 68 6.17 -5.64 19.29
N ASP A 69 6.15 -6.69 20.12
CA ASP A 69 6.05 -8.09 19.68
C ASP A 69 4.76 -8.33 18.89
N GLU A 70 3.62 -7.81 19.37
CA GLU A 70 2.33 -7.85 18.66
C GLU A 70 2.42 -7.15 17.29
N ALA A 71 3.01 -5.95 17.24
CA ALA A 71 3.18 -5.20 16.01
C ALA A 71 4.12 -5.90 15.02
N GLN A 72 5.21 -6.48 15.52
CA GLN A 72 6.16 -7.27 14.72
C GLN A 72 5.48 -8.52 14.14
N ALA A 73 4.67 -9.23 14.93
CA ALA A 73 3.93 -10.40 14.45
C ALA A 73 2.94 -10.03 13.34
N ALA A 74 2.17 -8.94 13.52
CA ALA A 74 1.27 -8.44 12.50
C ALA A 74 2.02 -8.02 11.22
N PHE A 75 3.15 -7.34 11.37
CA PHE A 75 4.01 -6.92 10.26
C PHE A 75 4.57 -8.13 9.49
N LEU A 76 5.04 -9.17 10.18
CA LEU A 76 5.50 -10.41 9.55
C LEU A 76 4.39 -11.13 8.77
N GLY A 77 3.17 -11.15 9.31
CA GLY A 77 1.99 -11.67 8.62
C GLY A 77 1.70 -10.92 7.33
N MET A 78 1.72 -9.58 7.39
CA MET A 78 1.57 -8.71 6.22
C MET A 78 2.67 -8.95 5.18
N CYS A 79 3.93 -9.09 5.61
CA CYS A 79 5.05 -9.39 4.72
C CYS A 79 4.88 -10.71 3.98
N GLN A 80 4.45 -11.76 4.70
CA GLN A 80 4.21 -13.08 4.12
C GLN A 80 3.06 -13.03 3.09
N GLN A 81 1.95 -12.38 3.44
CA GLN A 81 0.81 -12.20 2.53
C GLN A 81 1.21 -11.40 1.28
N GLY A 82 1.94 -10.28 1.46
CA GLY A 82 2.41 -9.46 0.36
C GLY A 82 3.31 -10.23 -0.61
N LYS A 83 4.24 -11.04 -0.08
CA LYS A 83 5.10 -11.91 -0.89
C LYS A 83 4.29 -12.91 -1.71
N GLU A 84 3.30 -13.56 -1.11
CA GLU A 84 2.44 -14.53 -1.80
C GLU A 84 1.62 -13.86 -2.91
N LEU A 85 0.98 -12.73 -2.62
CA LEU A 85 0.11 -12.03 -3.57
C LEU A 85 0.90 -11.42 -4.75
N PHE A 86 2.05 -10.79 -4.49
CA PHE A 86 2.92 -10.34 -5.58
C PHE A 86 3.44 -11.52 -6.41
N GLY A 87 3.80 -12.64 -5.78
CA GLY A 87 4.20 -13.85 -6.48
C GLY A 87 3.13 -14.36 -7.45
N LYS A 88 1.87 -14.41 -7.01
CA LYS A 88 0.72 -14.78 -7.86
C LYS A 88 0.55 -13.82 -9.04
N LEU A 89 0.61 -12.51 -8.79
CA LEU A 89 0.47 -11.50 -9.85
C LEU A 89 1.58 -11.60 -10.90
N ILE A 90 2.81 -11.90 -10.49
CA ILE A 90 3.95 -12.06 -11.42
C ILE A 90 3.75 -13.28 -12.30
N VAL A 91 3.35 -14.42 -11.73
CA VAL A 91 3.06 -15.64 -12.49
C VAL A 91 1.90 -15.40 -13.48
N GLU A 92 0.85 -14.70 -13.04
CA GLU A 92 -0.27 -14.34 -13.91
C GLU A 92 0.16 -13.41 -15.05
N ALA A 93 0.98 -12.40 -14.75
CA ALA A 93 1.53 -11.48 -15.73
C ALA A 93 2.37 -12.22 -16.78
N ASP A 94 3.24 -13.13 -16.34
CA ASP A 94 4.11 -13.91 -17.23
C ASP A 94 3.31 -14.85 -18.13
N ALA A 95 2.34 -15.56 -17.57
CA ALA A 95 1.44 -16.46 -18.31
C ALA A 95 0.66 -15.73 -19.42
N LYS A 96 0.41 -14.43 -19.26
CA LYS A 96 -0.21 -13.58 -20.29
C LYS A 96 0.82 -12.97 -21.23
N ALA A 97 1.94 -12.47 -20.73
CA ALA A 97 2.94 -11.77 -21.53
C ALA A 97 3.65 -12.70 -22.53
N VAL A 98 3.93 -13.96 -22.16
CA VAL A 98 4.65 -14.90 -23.03
C VAL A 98 3.90 -15.18 -24.33
N PRO A 99 2.62 -15.61 -24.34
CA PRO A 99 1.86 -15.80 -25.58
C PRO A 99 1.76 -14.53 -26.44
N VAL A 100 1.62 -13.37 -25.80
CA VAL A 100 1.55 -12.07 -26.50
C VAL A 100 2.88 -11.77 -27.19
N PHE A 101 4.02 -12.04 -26.55
CA PHE A 101 5.32 -11.88 -27.17
C PHE A 101 5.50 -12.81 -28.37
N ASP A 102 5.09 -14.07 -28.26
CA ASP A 102 5.20 -15.03 -29.35
C ASP A 102 4.36 -14.58 -30.55
N MET A 103 3.12 -14.15 -30.32
CA MET A 103 2.27 -13.55 -31.36
C MET A 103 2.92 -12.32 -32.01
N LEU A 104 3.51 -11.41 -31.22
CA LEU A 104 4.13 -10.19 -31.72
C LEU A 104 5.46 -10.43 -32.47
N LYS A 105 6.14 -11.56 -32.20
CA LYS A 105 7.36 -12.02 -32.87
C LYS A 105 7.08 -12.85 -34.12
N ASP A 106 5.89 -13.45 -34.22
CA ASP A 106 5.47 -14.20 -35.39
C ASP A 106 5.31 -13.25 -36.60
N ASN A 107 6.26 -13.32 -37.52
CA ASN A 107 6.28 -12.53 -38.75
C ASN A 107 5.44 -13.15 -39.87
N SER A 108 4.87 -14.35 -39.67
CA SER A 108 3.96 -14.96 -40.66
C SER A 108 2.61 -14.25 -40.72
N LYS A 109 2.18 -13.62 -39.61
CA LYS A 109 0.96 -12.82 -39.52
C LYS A 109 1.25 -11.35 -39.78
N THR A 110 0.29 -10.62 -40.32
CA THR A 110 0.31 -9.15 -40.43
C THR A 110 -0.19 -8.51 -39.14
N TRP A 111 0.08 -7.21 -38.94
CA TRP A 111 -0.49 -6.47 -37.81
C TRP A 111 -2.03 -6.49 -37.82
N LYS A 112 -2.63 -6.39 -39.00
CA LYS A 112 -4.10 -6.35 -39.17
C LYS A 112 -4.78 -7.61 -38.61
N GLU A 113 -4.10 -8.75 -38.67
CA GLU A 113 -4.62 -10.04 -38.20
C GLU A 113 -4.50 -10.22 -36.68
N ILE A 114 -3.54 -9.55 -36.03
CA ILE A 114 -3.27 -9.73 -34.60
C ILE A 114 -3.71 -8.56 -33.73
N LYS A 115 -4.02 -7.39 -34.32
CA LYS A 115 -4.28 -6.15 -33.58
C LYS A 115 -5.44 -6.28 -32.59
N ASP A 116 -6.52 -6.98 -32.97
CA ASP A 116 -7.73 -7.02 -32.15
C ASP A 116 -7.50 -7.92 -30.94
N GLN A 117 -6.81 -9.05 -31.12
CA GLN A 117 -6.37 -9.90 -30.01
C GLN A 117 -5.39 -9.14 -29.10
N PHE A 118 -4.42 -8.43 -29.68
CA PHE A 118 -3.49 -7.63 -28.89
C PHE A 118 -4.21 -6.56 -28.04
N HIS A 119 -5.29 -5.95 -28.52
CA HIS A 119 -6.07 -4.99 -27.72
C HIS A 119 -6.76 -5.63 -26.51
N VAL A 120 -7.22 -6.88 -26.64
CA VAL A 120 -7.73 -7.66 -25.50
C VAL A 120 -6.60 -7.93 -24.52
N ASP A 121 -5.49 -8.48 -25.00
CA ASP A 121 -4.34 -8.84 -24.16
C ASP A 121 -3.72 -7.61 -23.47
N HIS A 122 -3.71 -6.46 -24.15
CA HIS A 122 -3.29 -5.18 -23.60
C HIS A 122 -4.13 -4.81 -22.38
N THR A 123 -5.45 -4.90 -22.50
CA THR A 123 -6.38 -4.61 -21.40
C THR A 123 -6.14 -5.56 -20.22
N GLU A 124 -5.97 -6.85 -20.48
CA GLU A 124 -5.71 -7.84 -19.43
C GLU A 124 -4.39 -7.58 -18.68
N LEU A 125 -3.31 -7.28 -19.41
CA LEU A 125 -2.01 -6.93 -18.82
C LEU A 125 -2.10 -5.63 -18.01
N SER A 126 -2.84 -4.62 -18.49
CA SER A 126 -3.09 -3.39 -17.72
C SER A 126 -3.86 -3.66 -16.43
N LEU A 127 -4.83 -4.57 -16.43
CA LEU A 127 -5.57 -4.95 -15.23
C LEU A 127 -4.68 -5.65 -14.20
N ILE A 128 -3.70 -6.45 -14.64
CA ILE A 128 -2.70 -7.05 -13.73
C ILE A 128 -1.83 -5.95 -13.09
N ASP A 129 -1.36 -4.98 -13.88
CA ASP A 129 -0.57 -3.86 -13.34
C ASP A 129 -1.37 -3.01 -12.34
N GLN A 130 -2.64 -2.74 -12.63
CA GLN A 130 -3.54 -2.04 -11.71
C GLN A 130 -3.74 -2.82 -10.41
N ARG A 131 -3.93 -4.14 -10.47
CA ARG A 131 -3.99 -4.99 -9.27
C ARG A 131 -2.70 -4.95 -8.45
N ALA A 132 -1.55 -4.91 -9.12
CA ALA A 132 -0.27 -4.74 -8.43
C ALA A 132 -0.15 -3.36 -7.75
N ASN A 133 -0.69 -2.29 -8.35
CA ASN A 133 -0.78 -0.97 -7.70
C ASN A 133 -1.65 -1.02 -6.44
N MET A 134 -2.87 -1.58 -6.54
CA MET A 134 -3.78 -1.68 -5.41
C MET A 134 -3.16 -2.48 -4.27
N LEU A 135 -2.55 -3.63 -4.57
CA LEU A 135 -1.85 -4.44 -3.57
C LEU A 135 -0.74 -3.64 -2.86
N ALA A 136 0.04 -2.86 -3.60
CA ALA A 136 1.08 -2.02 -3.00
C ALA A 136 0.49 -0.98 -2.04
N MET A 137 -0.64 -0.36 -2.41
CA MET A 137 -1.36 0.59 -1.56
C MET A 137 -1.94 -0.06 -0.31
N ASP A 138 -2.58 -1.23 -0.45
CA ASP A 138 -3.18 -1.98 0.67
C ASP A 138 -2.12 -2.38 1.70
N ILE A 139 -0.97 -2.89 1.23
CA ILE A 139 0.16 -3.25 2.09
C ILE A 139 0.72 -2.01 2.79
N GLN A 140 0.88 -0.90 2.05
CA GLN A 140 1.34 0.35 2.65
C GLN A 140 0.37 0.84 3.74
N GLY A 141 -0.93 0.85 3.47
CA GLY A 141 -1.98 1.21 4.44
C GLY A 141 -1.93 0.31 5.67
N THR A 142 -1.88 -1.00 5.47
CA THR A 142 -1.77 -1.99 6.56
C THR A 142 -0.53 -1.75 7.42
N SER A 143 0.62 -1.46 6.81
CA SER A 143 1.85 -1.17 7.56
C SER A 143 1.73 0.10 8.42
N ILE A 144 1.07 1.14 7.90
CA ILE A 144 0.81 2.38 8.63
C ILE A 144 -0.10 2.10 9.83
N GLU A 145 -1.16 1.32 9.63
CA GLU A 145 -2.11 0.96 10.69
C GLU A 145 -1.43 0.17 11.82
N ILE A 146 -0.60 -0.82 11.49
CA ILE A 146 0.16 -1.62 12.47
C ILE A 146 1.00 -0.71 13.37
N PHE A 147 1.85 0.14 12.78
CA PHE A 147 2.75 0.98 13.56
C PHE A 147 2.05 2.16 14.23
N SER A 148 1.00 2.71 13.63
CA SER A 148 0.15 3.72 14.26
C SER A 148 -0.50 3.17 15.52
N THR A 149 -1.04 1.95 15.44
CA THR A 149 -1.67 1.27 16.57
C THR A 149 -0.67 1.02 17.69
N TYR A 150 0.52 0.50 17.38
CA TYR A 150 1.62 0.36 18.34
C TYR A 150 1.93 1.68 19.05
N ASN A 151 2.20 2.74 18.27
CA ASN A 151 2.56 4.04 18.81
C ASN A 151 1.44 4.64 19.69
N ALA A 152 0.17 4.47 19.29
CA ALA A 152 -0.98 4.94 20.05
C ALA A 152 -1.10 4.22 21.39
N LYS A 153 -0.97 2.89 21.42
CA LYS A 153 -0.99 2.10 22.67
C LYS A 153 0.11 2.54 23.63
N VAL A 154 1.34 2.65 23.16
CA VAL A 154 2.50 3.06 23.98
C VAL A 154 2.35 4.49 24.49
N LYS A 155 1.92 5.42 23.63
CA LYS A 155 1.67 6.82 24.02
C LYS A 155 0.58 6.92 25.08
N PHE A 156 -0.51 6.16 24.92
CA PHE A 156 -1.61 6.13 25.88
C PHE A 156 -1.12 5.70 27.27
N VAL A 157 -0.41 4.57 27.35
CA VAL A 157 0.10 4.07 28.64
C VAL A 157 1.10 5.04 29.25
N LYS A 158 2.05 5.59 28.47
CA LYS A 158 2.96 6.63 28.97
C LYS A 158 2.22 7.84 29.55
N GLN A 159 1.14 8.27 28.90
CA GLN A 159 0.35 9.39 29.39
C GLN A 159 -0.45 9.06 30.66
N ALA A 160 -1.00 7.84 30.76
CA ALA A 160 -1.65 7.37 31.98
C ALA A 160 -0.68 7.31 33.17
N LEU A 161 0.54 6.81 32.95
CA LEU A 161 1.59 6.80 33.98
C LEU A 161 1.96 8.21 34.44
N ASN A 162 2.09 9.16 33.51
CA ASN A 162 2.34 10.57 33.83
C ASN A 162 1.21 11.21 34.67
N ASN A 163 -0.01 10.66 34.57
CA ASN A 163 -1.17 11.07 35.36
C ASN A 163 -1.30 10.31 36.69
N GLY A 164 -0.32 9.49 37.06
CA GLY A 164 -0.27 8.76 38.33
C GLY A 164 -0.99 7.41 38.33
N HIS A 165 -1.40 6.89 37.16
CA HIS A 165 -1.92 5.53 37.06
C HIS A 165 -0.80 4.49 37.09
N THR A 166 -1.12 3.25 37.49
CA THR A 166 -0.24 2.09 37.27
C THR A 166 -0.35 1.57 35.85
N VAL A 167 0.56 0.69 35.42
CA VAL A 167 0.47 0.05 34.10
C VAL A 167 -0.80 -0.79 34.00
N GLU A 168 -1.19 -1.55 35.03
CA GLU A 168 -2.44 -2.34 34.95
C GLU A 168 -3.67 -1.46 34.78
N GLN A 169 -3.74 -0.34 35.51
CA GLN A 169 -4.83 0.63 35.34
C GLN A 169 -4.85 1.22 33.93
N ALA A 170 -3.67 1.55 33.39
CA ALA A 170 -3.54 2.07 32.03
C ALA A 170 -3.97 1.04 30.97
N GLU A 171 -3.66 -0.24 31.16
CA GLU A 171 -4.08 -1.33 30.26
C GLU A 171 -5.60 -1.50 30.24
N VAL A 172 -6.26 -1.42 31.41
CA VAL A 172 -7.73 -1.48 31.50
C VAL A 172 -8.35 -0.29 30.77
N LEU A 173 -7.88 0.92 31.04
CA LEU A 173 -8.36 2.13 30.36
C LEU A 173 -8.14 2.08 28.85
N LEU A 174 -7.01 1.52 28.41
CA LEU A 174 -6.72 1.32 26.99
C LEU A 174 -7.71 0.33 26.36
N ALA A 175 -7.98 -0.79 27.03
CA ALA A 175 -8.94 -1.78 26.55
C ALA A 175 -10.36 -1.20 26.42
N GLU A 176 -10.78 -0.39 27.40
CA GLU A 176 -12.06 0.34 27.36
C GLU A 176 -12.12 1.36 26.22
N ALA A 177 -11.05 2.13 26.01
CA ALA A 177 -10.96 3.09 24.92
C ALA A 177 -11.04 2.41 23.55
N LEU A 178 -10.34 1.28 23.38
CA LEU A 178 -10.40 0.47 22.16
C LEU A 178 -11.80 -0.12 21.93
N ALA A 179 -12.45 -0.61 22.99
CA ALA A 179 -13.81 -1.14 22.92
C ALA A 179 -14.88 -0.07 22.64
N ASN A 180 -14.65 1.18 23.06
CA ASN A 180 -15.55 2.29 22.77
C ASN A 180 -15.39 2.80 21.33
N ASN A 181 -14.16 2.82 20.80
CA ASN A 181 -13.91 3.17 19.40
C ASN A 181 -14.43 2.12 18.40
N SER A 182 -14.60 0.87 18.83
CA SER A 182 -15.13 -0.21 17.99
C SER A 182 -16.66 -0.32 17.99
N LYS A 183 -17.37 0.47 18.81
CA LYS A 183 -18.83 0.56 18.75
C LYS A 183 -19.23 1.32 17.49
N GLU A 184 -20.17 0.76 16.72
CA GLU A 184 -20.72 1.40 15.52
C GLU A 184 -21.11 2.85 15.82
N LEU A 185 -20.69 3.78 14.95
CA LEU A 185 -21.28 5.13 14.92
C LEU A 185 -22.80 4.96 14.85
N PRO A 186 -23.58 5.69 15.67
CA PRO A 186 -25.02 5.61 15.60
C PRO A 186 -25.46 5.86 14.15
N LYS A 187 -26.37 5.02 13.63
CA LYS A 187 -26.85 5.06 12.22
C LYS A 187 -27.36 6.43 11.75
N ASN A 188 -27.56 7.37 12.67
CA ASN A 188 -27.98 8.75 12.41
C ASN A 188 -26.82 9.74 12.28
N ALA A 189 -25.56 9.29 12.29
CA ALA A 189 -24.37 10.14 12.11
C ALA A 189 -23.99 10.36 10.63
N ILE A 190 -24.94 10.20 9.70
CA ILE A 190 -24.78 10.81 8.38
C ILE A 190 -24.91 12.32 8.63
N VAL A 191 -23.79 13.03 8.53
CA VAL A 191 -23.81 14.49 8.50
C VAL A 191 -24.65 14.88 7.27
N ASP A 192 -25.84 15.40 7.50
CA ASP A 192 -26.62 16.03 6.45
C ASP A 192 -25.89 17.33 6.06
N HIS A 193 -25.20 17.29 4.92
CA HIS A 193 -24.48 18.46 4.40
C HIS A 193 -25.43 19.55 3.85
N ASN A 194 -26.76 19.36 3.93
CA ASN A 194 -27.73 20.35 3.47
C ASN A 194 -28.00 21.50 4.46
N ASP A 195 -27.48 21.46 5.69
CA ASP A 195 -27.68 22.53 6.69
C ASP A 195 -26.65 23.68 6.60
N VAL A 196 -25.77 23.69 5.59
CA VAL A 196 -24.89 24.85 5.35
C VAL A 196 -25.70 25.96 4.68
N VAL A 197 -26.33 26.81 5.50
CA VAL A 197 -26.81 28.12 5.05
C VAL A 197 -25.58 28.97 4.70
N VAL A 198 -25.26 29.03 3.41
CA VAL A 198 -24.33 30.03 2.90
C VAL A 198 -25.06 31.37 2.98
N GLU A 199 -24.76 32.17 4.01
CA GLU A 199 -25.17 33.57 4.04
C GLU A 199 -24.49 34.28 2.87
N THR A 200 -25.24 34.50 1.79
CA THR A 200 -24.84 35.39 0.72
C THR A 200 -24.90 36.81 1.28
N GLU A 201 -23.74 37.43 1.55
CA GLU A 201 -23.67 38.87 1.76
C GLU A 201 -24.23 39.57 0.51
N GLU A 202 -25.37 40.25 0.66
CA GLU A 202 -25.86 41.19 -0.35
C GLU A 202 -24.82 42.31 -0.48
N ALA A 203 -24.28 42.45 -1.69
CA ALA A 203 -23.44 43.58 -2.05
C ALA A 203 -24.21 44.89 -1.81
N ALA A 204 -23.81 45.64 -0.79
CA ALA A 204 -24.29 46.98 -0.56
C ALA A 204 -23.81 47.89 -1.71
N ASN A 205 -24.76 48.35 -2.51
CA ASN A 205 -24.56 49.47 -3.45
C ASN A 205 -24.15 50.72 -2.67
N VAL A 206 -22.92 51.22 -2.91
CA VAL A 206 -22.57 52.65 -2.98
C VAL A 206 -21.52 52.83 -4.07
#